data_AF-A0A496YPJ4-F1
#
_entry.id   AF-A0A496YPJ4-F1
#
_cell.length_a   1.000
_cell.length_b   1.000
_cell.length_c   1.000
_cell.angle_alpha   90.00
_cell.angle_beta   90.00
_cell.angle_gamma   90.00
#
_symmetry.space_group_name_H-M   'P 1'
#
loop_
_entity.id
_entity.type
_entity.pdbx_description
1 polymer ?
#
loop_
_entity_poly.entity_id
_entity_poly.type
_entity_poly.pdbx_seq_one_letter_code
_entity_poly.pdbx_strand_id
1 'polypeptide(L)'
;MEISLKEFLTKYSHSLKKKVIDGLNPLFNPKQKDQWDEEAELRLDQLKRKPFPAQKNAILALAKGFYVRKKKGLILVGEMGVGKTLCAIAVAHLMNKSAYRVLVMCPPHLVQKWLREVEETIPHAKAVNLNGNGLGELEKLRRAGPPTQPEWYVMGRERAKLHYRYRKAVMYLPKTATHRCPACGSELDEKIMKLRRPKCANKECGEPLYQPDETGHKRFAKAEYIKKYLKGRWD
;
A
#
# COMPACT_ATOMS: atom_id res chain seq x y z
N MET A 1 -17.29 48.85 13.00
CA MET A 1 -17.67 48.50 11.61
C MET A 1 -17.35 47.03 11.41
N GLU A 2 -18.36 46.18 11.46
CA GLU A 2 -18.23 44.79 11.01
C GLU A 2 -18.16 44.81 9.48
N ILE A 3 -17.00 44.45 8.94
CA ILE A 3 -16.83 44.32 7.49
C ILE A 3 -17.29 42.92 7.11
N SER A 4 -18.18 42.80 6.12
CA SER A 4 -18.58 41.49 5.63
C SER A 4 -17.40 40.77 4.97
N LEU A 5 -17.36 39.44 5.05
CA LEU A 5 -16.28 38.64 4.45
C LEU A 5 -16.12 38.94 2.94
N LYS A 6 -17.23 39.20 2.24
CA LYS A 6 -17.24 39.53 0.82
C LYS A 6 -16.51 40.86 0.54
N GLU A 7 -16.80 41.91 1.32
CA GLU A 7 -16.16 43.21 1.18
C GLU A 7 -14.67 43.14 1.54
N PHE A 8 -14.33 42.40 2.60
CA PHE A 8 -12.94 42.15 2.98
C PHE A 8 -12.16 41.47 1.85
N LEU A 9 -12.69 40.35 1.32
CA LEU A 9 -12.03 39.62 0.23
C LEU A 9 -11.88 40.48 -1.03
N THR A 10 -12.87 41.31 -1.35
CA THR A 10 -12.81 42.20 -2.51
C THR A 10 -11.74 43.28 -2.32
N LYS A 11 -11.76 43.96 -1.16
CA LYS A 11 -10.85 45.08 -0.83
C LYS A 11 -9.39 44.64 -0.70
N TYR A 12 -9.14 43.45 -0.12
CA TYR A 12 -7.78 42.95 0.12
C TYR A 12 -7.34 41.84 -0.84
N SER A 13 -8.13 41.56 -1.89
CA SER A 13 -7.86 40.48 -2.86
C SER A 13 -6.44 40.53 -3.43
N HIS A 14 -5.94 41.71 -3.80
CA HIS A 14 -4.62 41.88 -4.40
C HIS A 14 -3.49 41.58 -3.40
N SER A 15 -3.60 42.11 -2.17
CA SER A 15 -2.62 41.89 -1.11
C SER A 15 -2.60 40.43 -0.64
N LEU A 16 -3.76 39.79 -0.56
CA LEU A 16 -3.88 38.36 -0.24
C LEU A 16 -3.28 37.50 -1.36
N LYS A 17 -3.61 37.77 -2.63
CA LYS A 17 -3.01 37.07 -3.78
C LYS A 17 -1.49 37.20 -3.78
N LYS A 18 -0.95 38.40 -3.56
CA LYS A 18 0.50 38.63 -3.51
C LYS A 18 1.15 37.80 -2.39
N LYS A 19 0.62 37.86 -1.16
CA LYS A 19 1.13 37.03 -0.05
C LYS A 19 1.04 35.53 -0.32
N VAL A 20 -0.03 35.08 -0.98
CA VAL A 20 -0.21 33.68 -1.36
C VAL A 20 0.80 33.27 -2.42
N ILE A 21 1.06 34.11 -3.43
CA ILE A 21 2.06 33.84 -4.47
C ILE A 21 3.47 33.85 -3.87
N ASP A 22 3.80 34.85 -3.05
CA ASP A 22 5.12 34.98 -2.42
C ASP A 22 5.37 33.83 -1.41
N GLY A 23 4.32 33.33 -0.77
CA GLY A 23 4.41 32.22 0.20
C GLY A 23 4.30 30.82 -0.43
N LEU A 24 3.67 30.69 -1.60
CA LEU A 24 3.55 29.41 -2.31
C LEU A 24 4.67 29.28 -3.33
N ASN A 25 5.66 28.46 -3.01
CA ASN A 25 6.64 27.98 -3.98
C ASN A 25 6.24 26.56 -4.45
N PRO A 26 5.38 26.44 -5.48
CA PRO A 26 4.92 25.14 -5.96
C PRO A 26 6.09 24.33 -6.49
N LEU A 27 6.08 23.02 -6.20
CA LEU A 27 7.14 22.11 -6.65
C LEU A 27 7.23 21.98 -8.18
N PHE A 28 6.09 22.15 -8.85
CA PHE A 28 5.95 22.01 -10.28
C PHE A 28 5.12 23.17 -10.82
N ASN A 29 5.61 23.80 -11.88
CA ASN A 29 4.92 24.88 -12.59
C ASN A 29 4.81 24.50 -14.07
N PRO A 30 3.60 24.27 -14.60
CA PRO A 30 3.40 23.90 -16.01
C PRO A 30 3.98 24.91 -17.02
N LYS A 31 4.14 26.18 -16.62
CA LYS A 31 4.68 27.25 -17.49
C LYS A 31 6.21 27.33 -17.49
N GLN A 32 6.86 26.70 -16.50
CA GLN A 32 8.30 26.75 -16.30
C GLN A 32 8.77 25.35 -15.95
N LYS A 33 9.02 24.56 -17.00
CA LYS A 33 9.54 23.20 -16.89
C LYS A 33 11.05 23.24 -16.77
N ASP A 34 11.59 22.41 -15.89
CA ASP A 34 13.02 22.16 -15.82
C ASP A 34 13.40 20.92 -16.65
N GLN A 35 14.71 20.67 -16.78
CA GLN A 35 15.22 19.50 -17.52
C GLN A 35 14.62 18.17 -17.02
N TRP A 36 14.37 18.06 -15.71
CA TRP A 36 13.77 16.85 -15.14
C TRP A 36 12.34 16.63 -15.63
N ASP A 37 11.55 17.70 -15.75
CA ASP A 37 10.17 17.63 -16.30
C ASP A 37 10.18 17.13 -17.75
N GLU A 38 11.09 17.65 -18.57
CA GLU A 38 11.20 17.27 -19.99
C GLU A 38 11.59 15.80 -20.15
N GLU A 39 12.59 15.33 -19.39
CA GLU A 39 12.99 13.92 -19.36
C GLU A 39 11.84 13.00 -18.88
N ALA A 40 11.09 13.44 -17.88
CA ALA A 40 9.93 12.71 -17.39
C ALA A 40 8.82 12.65 -18.45
N GLU A 41 8.56 13.73 -19.20
CA GLU A 41 7.57 13.73 -20.27
C GLU A 41 7.93 12.77 -21.41
N LEU A 42 9.21 12.71 -21.80
CA LEU A 42 9.69 11.75 -22.80
C LEU A 42 9.43 10.30 -22.35
N ARG A 43 9.59 10.00 -21.05
CA ARG A 43 9.24 8.69 -20.49
C ARG A 43 7.73 8.44 -20.49
N LEU A 44 6.92 9.46 -20.19
CA LEU A 44 5.45 9.31 -20.26
C LEU A 44 4.96 9.00 -21.67
N ASP A 45 5.66 9.48 -22.70
CA ASP A 45 5.30 9.20 -24.09
C ASP A 45 5.60 7.75 -24.52
N GLN A 46 6.34 6.99 -23.72
CA GLN A 46 6.58 5.55 -23.90
C GLN A 46 5.41 4.68 -23.40
N LEU A 47 4.45 5.27 -22.66
CA LEU A 47 3.23 4.57 -22.25
C LEU A 47 2.35 4.26 -23.46
N LYS A 48 1.71 3.08 -23.45
CA LYS A 48 0.69 2.71 -24.45
C LYS A 48 -0.48 3.70 -24.43
N ARG A 49 -0.92 4.06 -23.21
CA ARG A 49 -2.02 5.00 -22.99
C ARG A 49 -1.47 6.33 -22.52
N LYS A 50 -1.61 7.36 -23.36
CA LYS A 50 -1.08 8.69 -23.08
C LYS A 50 -2.00 9.46 -22.12
N PRO A 51 -1.46 10.03 -21.03
CA PRO A 51 -2.24 10.93 -20.16
C PRO A 51 -2.59 12.23 -20.87
N PHE A 52 -3.78 12.78 -20.58
CA PHE A 52 -4.20 14.10 -21.03
C PHE A 52 -3.34 15.21 -20.42
N PRO A 53 -3.28 16.43 -21.02
CA PRO A 53 -2.43 17.51 -20.52
C PRO A 53 -2.60 17.84 -19.04
N ALA A 54 -3.84 17.90 -18.53
CA ALA A 54 -4.10 18.14 -17.12
C ALA A 54 -3.61 17.00 -16.21
N GLN A 55 -3.70 15.75 -16.69
CA GLN A 55 -3.17 14.58 -15.97
C GLN A 55 -1.65 14.59 -15.98
N LYS A 56 -1.00 14.93 -17.10
CA LYS A 56 0.46 15.08 -17.21
C LYS A 56 0.99 16.04 -16.13
N ASN A 57 0.37 17.20 -15.98
CA ASN A 57 0.75 18.17 -14.95
C ASN A 57 0.67 17.58 -13.52
N ALA A 58 -0.40 16.85 -13.19
CA ALA A 58 -0.53 16.21 -11.88
C ALA A 58 0.50 15.08 -11.69
N ILE A 59 0.77 14.29 -12.73
CA ILE A 59 1.76 13.21 -12.72
C ILE A 59 3.16 13.77 -12.46
N LEU A 60 3.58 14.80 -13.20
CA LEU A 60 4.90 15.43 -13.03
C LEU A 60 5.07 16.02 -11.64
N ALA A 61 4.06 16.73 -11.12
CA ALA A 61 4.10 17.27 -9.77
C ALA A 61 4.27 16.17 -8.70
N LEU A 62 3.53 15.07 -8.80
CA LEU A 62 3.64 13.93 -7.89
C LEU A 62 5.00 13.24 -8.02
N ALA A 63 5.45 13.00 -9.25
CA ALA A 63 6.69 12.32 -9.53
C ALA A 63 7.89 13.15 -9.06
N LYS A 64 7.90 14.48 -9.21
CA LYS A 64 8.89 15.36 -8.57
C LYS A 64 8.88 15.21 -7.04
N GLY A 65 7.69 15.17 -6.45
CA GLY A 65 7.55 15.01 -5.00
C GLY A 65 8.23 13.72 -4.50
N PHE A 66 8.04 12.61 -5.21
CA PHE A 66 8.66 11.33 -4.87
C PHE A 66 10.15 11.28 -5.22
N TYR A 67 10.54 11.63 -6.45
CA TYR A 67 11.86 11.32 -6.98
C TYR A 67 12.88 12.44 -6.81
N VAL A 68 12.44 13.71 -6.79
CA VAL A 68 13.32 14.88 -6.57
C VAL A 68 13.31 15.27 -5.09
N ARG A 69 12.12 15.42 -4.49
CA ARG A 69 11.98 15.84 -3.08
C ARG A 69 11.97 14.69 -2.07
N LYS A 70 12.07 13.45 -2.53
CA LYS A 70 12.16 12.23 -1.70
C LYS A 70 11.05 12.15 -0.64
N LYS A 71 9.85 12.63 -0.96
CA LYS A 71 8.69 12.52 -0.07
C LYS A 71 8.29 11.05 0.04
N LYS A 72 7.92 10.62 1.25
CA LYS A 72 7.49 9.24 1.53
C LYS A 72 6.04 8.97 1.13
N GLY A 73 5.24 10.02 0.95
CA GLY A 73 3.83 9.92 0.60
C GLY A 73 3.29 11.24 0.06
N LEU A 74 2.41 11.13 -0.92
CA LEU A 74 1.71 12.23 -1.58
C LEU A 74 0.26 11.84 -1.82
N ILE A 75 -0.62 12.83 -1.91
CA ILE A 75 -2.06 12.62 -2.11
C ILE A 75 -2.46 13.28 -3.42
N LEU A 76 -3.06 12.49 -4.31
CA LEU A 76 -3.73 12.99 -5.51
C LEU A 76 -5.24 13.11 -5.21
N VAL A 77 -5.73 14.35 -5.16
CA VAL A 77 -7.16 14.64 -5.02
C VAL A 77 -7.71 15.04 -6.39
N GLY A 78 -8.81 14.43 -6.80
CA GLY A 78 -9.50 14.76 -8.04
C GLY A 78 -10.84 14.05 -8.12
N GLU A 79 -11.75 14.61 -8.91
CA GLU A 79 -13.11 14.08 -9.09
C GLU A 79 -13.13 12.67 -9.70
N MET A 80 -14.27 11.99 -9.57
CA MET A 80 -14.46 10.70 -10.22
C MET A 80 -14.41 10.88 -11.74
N GLY A 81 -13.70 9.98 -12.46
CA GLY A 81 -13.57 10.07 -13.92
C GLY A 81 -12.31 10.78 -14.42
N VAL A 82 -11.61 11.59 -13.61
CA VAL A 82 -10.41 12.33 -14.06
C VAL A 82 -9.16 11.48 -14.33
N GLY A 83 -9.26 10.14 -14.26
CA GLY A 83 -8.14 9.24 -14.57
C GLY A 83 -7.10 9.05 -13.46
N LYS A 84 -7.50 9.13 -12.18
CA LYS A 84 -6.59 8.92 -11.02
C LYS A 84 -5.76 7.63 -11.11
N THR A 85 -6.36 6.55 -11.61
CA THR A 85 -5.68 5.26 -11.81
C THR A 85 -4.53 5.40 -12.81
N LEU A 86 -4.79 6.01 -13.97
CA LEU A 86 -3.77 6.30 -14.98
C LEU A 86 -2.65 7.18 -14.40
N CYS A 87 -3.01 8.22 -13.65
CA CYS A 87 -2.01 9.09 -12.99
C CYS A 87 -1.11 8.29 -12.04
N ALA A 88 -1.67 7.42 -11.19
CA ALA A 88 -0.90 6.60 -10.27
C ALA A 88 0.03 5.63 -11.00
N ILE A 89 -0.45 5.00 -12.08
CA ILE A 89 0.35 4.10 -12.93
C ILE A 89 1.52 4.87 -13.57
N ALA A 90 1.24 6.04 -14.14
CA ALA A 90 2.23 6.89 -14.78
C ALA A 90 3.29 7.40 -13.80
N VAL A 91 2.91 7.82 -12.58
CA VAL A 91 3.87 8.24 -11.54
C VAL A 91 4.84 7.11 -11.18
N ALA A 92 4.34 5.89 -11.05
CA ALA A 92 5.20 4.74 -10.79
C ALA A 92 6.11 4.41 -11.99
N HIS A 93 5.64 4.60 -13.22
CA HIS A 93 6.45 4.42 -14.43
C HIS A 93 7.62 5.42 -14.53
N LEU A 94 7.49 6.60 -13.93
CA LEU A 94 8.57 7.59 -13.86
C LEU A 94 9.66 7.25 -12.84
N MET A 95 9.58 6.10 -12.16
CA MET A 95 10.69 5.60 -11.36
C MET A 95 11.93 5.44 -12.25
N ASN A 96 13.11 5.87 -11.77
CA ASN A 96 14.36 5.80 -12.53
C ASN A 96 14.92 4.36 -12.61
N LYS A 97 14.10 3.39 -13.01
CA LYS A 97 14.40 1.96 -13.12
C LYS A 97 13.60 1.36 -14.28
N SER A 98 14.24 0.56 -15.13
CA SER A 98 13.58 -0.18 -16.22
C SER A 98 12.66 -1.29 -15.70
N ALA A 99 12.93 -1.81 -14.51
CA ALA A 99 12.14 -2.81 -13.83
C ALA A 99 11.93 -2.43 -12.36
N TYR A 100 10.72 -2.62 -11.88
CA TYR A 100 10.32 -2.22 -10.52
C TYR A 100 9.11 -3.04 -10.07
N ARG A 101 8.81 -2.97 -8.77
CA ARG A 101 7.65 -3.61 -8.15
C ARG A 101 6.73 -2.57 -7.52
N VAL A 102 5.44 -2.68 -7.80
CA VAL A 102 4.41 -1.85 -7.16
C VAL A 102 3.39 -2.73 -6.46
N LEU A 103 3.06 -2.40 -5.21
CA LEU A 103 1.92 -2.98 -4.50
C LEU A 103 0.76 -1.99 -4.50
N VAL A 104 -0.38 -2.39 -5.05
CA VAL A 104 -1.62 -1.62 -5.06
C VAL A 104 -2.60 -2.23 -4.07
N MET A 105 -3.10 -1.41 -3.15
CA MET A 105 -4.23 -1.74 -2.30
C MET A 105 -5.46 -0.94 -2.73
N CYS A 106 -6.53 -1.63 -3.15
CA CYS A 106 -7.74 -1.00 -3.67
C CYS A 106 -9.02 -1.61 -3.06
N PRO A 107 -10.20 -1.01 -3.29
CA PRO A 107 -11.47 -1.68 -3.04
C PRO A 107 -11.54 -3.05 -3.78
N PRO A 108 -12.17 -4.10 -3.19
CA PRO A 108 -12.12 -5.46 -3.74
C PRO A 108 -12.68 -5.58 -5.17
N HIS A 109 -13.74 -4.85 -5.49
CA HIS A 109 -14.37 -4.86 -6.81
C HIS A 109 -13.54 -4.16 -7.90
N LEU A 110 -12.49 -3.42 -7.52
CA LEU A 110 -11.60 -2.72 -8.46
C LEU A 110 -10.33 -3.49 -8.80
N VAL A 111 -10.06 -4.64 -8.17
CA VAL A 111 -8.82 -5.40 -8.39
C VAL A 111 -8.64 -5.74 -9.87
N GLN A 112 -9.67 -6.30 -10.51
CA GLN A 112 -9.61 -6.66 -11.93
C GLN A 112 -9.44 -5.44 -12.84
N LYS A 113 -10.04 -4.30 -12.47
CA LYS A 113 -9.88 -3.05 -13.21
C LYS A 113 -8.44 -2.55 -13.14
N TRP A 114 -7.82 -2.59 -11.96
CA TRP A 114 -6.42 -2.19 -11.78
C TRP A 114 -5.45 -3.05 -12.59
N LEU A 115 -5.64 -4.38 -12.58
CA LEU A 115 -4.79 -5.29 -13.36
C LEU A 115 -4.84 -4.94 -14.85
N ARG A 116 -6.05 -4.78 -15.38
CA ARG A 116 -6.27 -4.39 -16.78
C ARG A 116 -5.65 -3.04 -17.12
N GLU A 117 -5.91 -2.01 -16.31
CA GLU A 117 -5.40 -0.65 -16.56
C GLU A 117 -3.86 -0.62 -16.57
N VAL A 118 -3.20 -1.43 -15.75
CA VAL A 118 -1.73 -1.56 -15.77
C VAL A 118 -1.25 -2.13 -17.10
N GLU A 119 -1.81 -3.25 -17.54
CA GLU A 119 -1.40 -3.95 -18.77
C GLU A 119 -1.71 -3.15 -20.03
N GLU A 120 -2.84 -2.42 -20.03
CA GLU A 120 -3.24 -1.50 -21.10
C GLU A 120 -2.38 -0.23 -21.15
N THR A 121 -1.80 0.19 -20.02
CA THR A 121 -1.04 1.45 -19.93
C THR A 121 0.47 1.26 -20.14
N ILE A 122 1.07 0.25 -19.52
CA ILE A 122 2.53 0.06 -19.52
C ILE A 122 2.93 -1.08 -20.48
N PRO A 123 3.89 -0.86 -21.40
CA PRO A 123 4.50 -1.92 -22.20
C PRO A 123 5.14 -3.02 -21.34
N HIS A 124 4.88 -4.28 -21.68
CA HIS A 124 5.47 -5.47 -21.03
C HIS A 124 5.28 -5.55 -19.50
N ALA A 125 4.32 -4.80 -18.94
CA ALA A 125 4.02 -4.89 -17.53
C ALA A 125 3.36 -6.23 -17.20
N LYS A 126 3.70 -6.77 -16.03
CA LYS A 126 3.09 -7.97 -15.45
C LYS A 126 2.22 -7.56 -14.29
N ALA A 127 0.92 -7.79 -14.39
CA ALA A 127 -0.02 -7.53 -13.32
C ALA A 127 -0.44 -8.85 -12.63
N VAL A 128 -0.24 -8.93 -11.31
CA VAL A 128 -0.48 -10.13 -10.50
C VAL A 128 -1.59 -9.87 -9.50
N ASN A 129 -2.61 -10.73 -9.55
CA ASN A 129 -3.74 -10.68 -8.62
C ASN A 129 -3.39 -11.31 -7.26
N LEU A 130 -3.21 -10.47 -6.25
CA LEU A 130 -3.02 -10.89 -4.86
C LEU A 130 -4.33 -11.01 -4.07
N ASN A 131 -5.49 -10.88 -4.71
CA ASN A 131 -6.81 -10.97 -4.05
C ASN A 131 -7.37 -12.41 -3.96
N GLY A 132 -6.65 -13.41 -4.45
CA GLY A 132 -7.03 -14.83 -4.39
C GLY A 132 -7.14 -15.40 -2.96
N ASN A 133 -7.63 -16.63 -2.82
CA ASN A 133 -7.90 -17.22 -1.50
C ASN A 133 -6.65 -17.61 -0.71
N GLY A 134 -5.48 -17.79 -1.33
CA GLY A 134 -4.27 -18.29 -0.68
C GLY A 134 -3.07 -17.34 -0.70
N LEU A 135 -1.91 -17.91 -0.37
CA LEU A 135 -0.60 -17.25 -0.37
C LEU A 135 0.27 -17.62 -1.58
N GLY A 136 -0.23 -18.44 -2.52
CA GLY A 136 0.56 -18.96 -3.64
C GLY A 136 1.33 -17.89 -4.42
N GLU A 137 0.67 -16.79 -4.80
CA GLU A 137 1.32 -15.69 -5.51
C GLU A 137 2.35 -14.93 -4.66
N LEU A 138 2.13 -14.83 -3.35
CA LEU A 138 3.09 -14.22 -2.43
C LEU A 138 4.31 -15.13 -2.21
N GLU A 139 4.11 -16.45 -2.17
CA GLU A 139 5.18 -17.44 -2.07
C GLU A 139 6.01 -17.50 -3.37
N LYS A 140 5.35 -17.39 -4.53
CA LYS A 140 6.04 -17.23 -5.83
C LYS A 140 6.91 -15.98 -5.82
N LEU A 141 6.39 -14.83 -5.35
CA LEU A 141 7.17 -13.62 -5.21
C LEU A 141 8.32 -13.76 -4.20
N ARG A 142 8.11 -14.48 -3.09
CA ARG A 142 9.16 -14.77 -2.11
C ARG A 142 10.36 -15.47 -2.73
N ARG A 143 10.12 -16.37 -3.68
CA ARG A 143 11.15 -17.14 -4.38
C ARG A 143 11.67 -16.45 -5.63
N ALA A 144 10.96 -15.45 -6.15
CA ALA A 144 11.39 -14.70 -7.32
C ALA A 144 12.69 -13.92 -7.04
N GLY A 145 13.47 -13.67 -8.09
CA GLY A 145 14.65 -12.80 -8.03
C GLY A 145 14.28 -11.30 -8.07
N PRO A 146 15.22 -10.43 -8.45
CA PRO A 146 14.92 -9.04 -8.82
C PRO A 146 13.90 -8.96 -9.97
N PRO A 147 13.10 -7.88 -10.09
CA PRO A 147 12.18 -7.73 -11.21
C PRO A 147 12.97 -7.51 -12.51
N THR A 148 12.51 -8.14 -13.60
CA THR A 148 13.08 -7.96 -14.96
C THR A 148 12.25 -7.03 -15.84
N GLN A 149 11.02 -6.74 -15.42
CA GLN A 149 10.08 -5.83 -16.06
C GLN A 149 9.21 -5.16 -14.99
N PRO A 150 8.36 -4.17 -15.33
CA PRO A 150 7.41 -3.60 -14.39
C PRO A 150 6.44 -4.67 -13.85
N GLU A 151 6.55 -5.00 -12.56
CA GLU A 151 5.67 -5.96 -11.89
C GLU A 151 4.71 -5.22 -10.95
N TRP A 152 3.41 -5.42 -11.15
CA TRP A 152 2.35 -4.83 -10.34
C TRP A 152 1.61 -5.92 -9.59
N TYR A 153 1.46 -5.72 -8.29
CA TYR A 153 0.78 -6.65 -7.40
C TYR A 153 -0.44 -5.96 -6.83
N VAL A 154 -1.64 -6.46 -7.14
CA VAL A 154 -2.90 -5.77 -6.78
C VAL A 154 -3.67 -6.61 -5.77
N MET A 155 -4.03 -6.01 -4.63
CA MET A 155 -4.84 -6.66 -3.60
C MET A 155 -6.00 -5.80 -3.13
N GLY A 156 -7.13 -6.45 -2.81
CA GLY A 156 -8.25 -5.80 -2.17
C GLY A 156 -7.96 -5.51 -0.69
N ARG A 157 -8.33 -4.32 -0.21
CA ARG A 157 -8.18 -3.91 1.20
C ARG A 157 -8.79 -4.90 2.19
N GLU A 158 -9.93 -5.50 1.81
CA GLU A 158 -10.63 -6.48 2.65
C GLU A 158 -9.82 -7.77 2.81
N ARG A 159 -9.18 -8.25 1.73
CA ARG A 159 -8.32 -9.45 1.78
C ARG A 159 -7.00 -9.17 2.51
N ALA A 160 -6.48 -7.96 2.42
CA ALA A 160 -5.25 -7.57 3.11
C ALA A 160 -5.37 -7.68 4.64
N LYS A 161 -6.54 -7.30 5.19
CA LYS A 161 -6.81 -7.31 6.64
C LYS A 161 -7.27 -8.67 7.19
N LEU A 162 -7.60 -9.64 6.34
CA LEU A 162 -8.01 -10.95 6.83
C LEU A 162 -6.86 -11.64 7.56
N HIS A 163 -7.23 -12.45 8.55
CA HIS A 163 -6.31 -13.25 9.35
C HIS A 163 -6.88 -14.66 9.48
N TYR A 164 -5.99 -15.66 9.57
CA TYR A 164 -6.38 -16.99 10.03
C TYR A 164 -6.98 -16.92 11.44
N ARG A 165 -7.87 -17.87 11.73
CA ARG A 165 -8.42 -18.08 13.07
C ARG A 165 -7.34 -18.70 13.96
N TYR A 166 -7.42 -18.38 15.24
CA TYR A 166 -6.54 -18.94 16.25
C TYR A 166 -7.29 -20.01 17.04
N ARG A 167 -6.58 -21.10 17.37
CA ARG A 167 -6.97 -22.03 18.43
C ARG A 167 -5.89 -22.05 19.49
N LYS A 168 -6.25 -22.45 20.72
CA LYS A 168 -5.28 -22.61 21.80
C LYS A 168 -4.37 -23.80 21.48
N ALA A 169 -3.08 -23.61 21.69
CA ALA A 169 -2.06 -24.63 21.56
C ALA A 169 -1.65 -25.05 22.98
N VAL A 170 -2.46 -25.91 23.60
CA VAL A 170 -2.27 -26.38 24.98
C VAL A 170 -2.48 -27.88 25.05
N MET A 171 -1.81 -28.53 25.99
CA MET A 171 -2.02 -29.94 26.31
C MET A 171 -3.08 -30.05 27.39
N TYR A 172 -4.09 -30.89 27.20
CA TYR A 172 -5.10 -31.19 28.22
C TYR A 172 -4.81 -32.55 28.84
N LEU A 173 -4.71 -32.61 30.17
CA LEU A 173 -4.55 -33.87 30.91
C LEU A 173 -5.90 -34.29 31.50
N PRO A 174 -6.54 -35.36 31.00
CA PRO A 174 -7.87 -35.76 31.47
C PRO A 174 -7.89 -36.21 32.94
N LYS A 175 -6.80 -36.83 33.42
CA LYS A 175 -6.71 -37.37 34.79
C LYS A 175 -6.80 -36.28 35.87
N THR A 176 -6.21 -35.12 35.59
CA THR A 176 -6.18 -33.97 36.52
C THR A 176 -7.11 -32.85 36.10
N ALA A 177 -7.74 -32.95 34.92
CA ALA A 177 -8.52 -31.90 34.27
C ALA A 177 -7.76 -30.57 34.11
N THR A 178 -6.43 -30.62 33.94
CA THR A 178 -5.58 -29.42 33.85
C THR A 178 -5.05 -29.17 32.44
N HIS A 179 -4.81 -27.89 32.13
CA HIS A 179 -4.18 -27.45 30.89
C HIS A 179 -2.71 -27.14 31.14
N ARG A 180 -1.83 -27.58 30.23
CA ARG A 180 -0.38 -27.40 30.35
C ARG A 180 0.24 -26.81 29.09
N CYS A 181 1.33 -26.08 29.28
CA CYS A 181 2.17 -25.59 28.19
C CYS A 181 2.82 -26.78 27.46
N PRO A 182 2.70 -26.88 26.12
CA PRO A 182 3.34 -27.96 25.36
C PRO A 182 4.88 -27.93 25.39
N ALA A 183 5.49 -26.77 25.62
CA ALA A 183 6.94 -26.60 25.57
C ALA A 183 7.61 -26.92 26.93
N CYS A 184 7.14 -26.32 28.03
CA CYS A 184 7.78 -26.46 29.35
C CYS A 184 6.96 -27.28 30.36
N GLY A 185 5.76 -27.74 29.99
CA GLY A 185 4.89 -28.52 30.88
C GLY A 185 4.25 -27.76 32.04
N SER A 186 4.51 -26.45 32.18
CA SER A 186 3.92 -25.62 33.23
C SER A 186 2.39 -25.60 33.14
N GLU A 187 1.73 -25.68 34.29
CA GLU A 187 0.29 -25.60 34.40
C GLU A 187 -0.23 -24.21 34.04
N LEU A 188 -1.40 -24.16 33.40
CA LEU A 188 -1.99 -22.95 32.86
C LEU A 188 -3.28 -22.60 33.57
N ASP A 189 -3.31 -21.42 34.17
CA ASP A 189 -4.49 -20.89 34.84
C ASP A 189 -5.62 -20.56 33.83
N GLU A 190 -6.86 -20.59 34.32
CA GLU A 190 -8.03 -20.18 33.54
C GLU A 190 -7.92 -18.75 32.98
N LYS A 191 -7.26 -17.84 33.70
CA LYS A 191 -7.07 -16.44 33.27
C LYS A 191 -6.27 -16.37 31.98
N ILE A 192 -5.19 -17.14 31.89
CA ILE A 192 -4.36 -17.23 30.67
C ILE A 192 -5.19 -17.85 29.55
N MET A 193 -5.96 -18.89 29.86
CA MET A 193 -6.84 -19.54 28.90
C MET A 193 -7.94 -18.61 28.36
N LYS A 194 -8.36 -17.55 29.07
CA LYS A 194 -9.37 -16.59 28.56
C LYS A 194 -8.77 -15.57 27.58
N LEU A 195 -7.45 -15.44 27.50
CA LEU A 195 -6.78 -14.53 26.57
C LEU A 195 -6.94 -14.99 25.12
N ARG A 196 -7.05 -14.04 24.18
CA ARG A 196 -7.16 -14.32 22.74
C ARG A 196 -5.85 -14.85 22.14
N ARG A 197 -4.71 -14.39 22.65
CA ARG A 197 -3.35 -14.77 22.24
C ARG A 197 -2.52 -15.07 23.49
N PRO A 198 -2.81 -16.18 24.19
CA PRO A 198 -2.12 -16.51 25.44
C PRO A 198 -0.64 -16.80 25.20
N LYS A 199 0.17 -16.52 26.21
CA LYS A 199 1.57 -16.93 26.30
C LYS A 199 1.77 -17.72 27.58
N CYS A 200 2.81 -18.55 27.62
CA CYS A 200 3.14 -19.31 28.82
C CYS A 200 3.38 -18.38 30.02
N ALA A 201 2.86 -18.77 31.19
CA ALA A 201 3.02 -18.03 32.45
C ALA A 201 4.49 -18.02 32.92
N ASN A 202 5.21 -19.10 32.60
CA ASN A 202 6.62 -19.21 32.92
C ASN A 202 7.42 -18.20 32.09
N LYS A 203 8.06 -17.25 32.79
CA LYS A 203 8.86 -16.16 32.21
C LYS A 203 10.05 -16.66 31.40
N GLU A 204 10.62 -17.82 31.76
CA GLU A 204 11.73 -18.43 31.03
C GLU A 204 11.29 -19.08 29.72
N CYS A 205 10.02 -19.50 29.64
CA CYS A 205 9.46 -20.14 28.45
C CYS A 205 8.86 -19.11 27.49
N GLY A 206 7.87 -18.33 27.94
CA GLY A 206 7.22 -17.29 27.12
C GLY A 206 6.52 -17.77 25.84
N GLU A 207 6.41 -19.09 25.62
CA GLU A 207 5.93 -19.70 24.38
C GLU A 207 4.50 -19.22 24.04
N PRO A 208 4.22 -18.84 22.78
CA PRO A 208 2.86 -18.55 22.33
C PRO A 208 1.96 -19.79 22.45
N LEU A 209 0.93 -19.72 23.28
CA LEU A 209 -0.02 -20.83 23.51
C LEU A 209 -1.20 -20.79 22.53
N TYR A 210 -0.95 -20.33 21.30
CA TYR A 210 -1.95 -20.27 20.24
C TYR A 210 -1.32 -20.65 18.91
N GLN A 211 -2.13 -21.26 18.06
CA GLN A 211 -1.73 -21.69 16.72
C GLN A 211 -2.86 -21.43 15.72
N PRO A 212 -2.57 -21.44 14.40
CA PRO A 212 -3.61 -21.42 13.39
C PRO A 212 -4.62 -22.55 13.60
N ASP A 213 -5.90 -22.21 13.48
CA ASP A 213 -7.00 -23.17 13.52
C ASP A 213 -7.32 -23.64 12.09
N GLU A 214 -7.09 -24.92 11.83
CA GLU A 214 -7.29 -25.54 10.51
C GLU A 214 -8.73 -26.00 10.28
N THR A 215 -9.55 -26.03 11.33
CA THR A 215 -10.94 -26.54 11.28
C THR A 215 -11.95 -25.49 10.81
N GLY A 216 -11.61 -24.20 10.92
CA GLY A 216 -12.46 -23.09 10.53
C GLY A 216 -12.28 -22.64 9.07
N HIS A 217 -12.91 -21.52 8.72
CA HIS A 217 -12.71 -20.90 7.40
C HIS A 217 -11.23 -20.55 7.15
N LYS A 218 -10.65 -21.13 6.10
CA LYS A 218 -9.26 -20.88 5.68
C LYS A 218 -9.08 -19.44 5.19
N ARG A 219 -8.61 -18.58 6.09
CA ARG A 219 -8.21 -17.20 5.81
C ARG A 219 -6.71 -17.08 5.99
N PHE A 220 -6.07 -16.23 5.20
CA PHE A 220 -4.62 -16.06 5.25
C PHE A 220 -4.26 -14.62 5.60
N ALA A 221 -3.24 -14.48 6.45
CA ALA A 221 -2.75 -13.20 6.93
C ALA A 221 -1.81 -12.55 5.91
N LYS A 222 -2.33 -12.08 4.78
CA LYS A 222 -1.50 -11.58 3.67
C LYS A 222 -0.61 -10.41 4.08
N ALA A 223 -1.16 -9.42 4.77
CA ALA A 223 -0.39 -8.28 5.25
C ALA A 223 0.72 -8.71 6.24
N GLU A 224 0.42 -9.67 7.12
CA GLU A 224 1.40 -10.20 8.07
C GLU A 224 2.51 -10.99 7.36
N TYR A 225 2.14 -11.79 6.35
CA TYR A 225 3.08 -12.53 5.51
C TYR A 225 4.02 -11.59 4.75
N ILE A 226 3.49 -10.54 4.12
CA ILE A 226 4.29 -9.50 3.43
C ILE A 226 5.27 -8.86 4.41
N LYS A 227 4.78 -8.44 5.59
CA LYS A 227 5.60 -7.80 6.62
C LYS A 227 6.73 -8.71 7.13
N LYS A 228 6.49 -10.02 7.24
CA LYS A 228 7.47 -10.98 7.77
C LYS A 228 8.48 -11.43 6.72
N TYR A 229 8.02 -11.81 5.53
CA TYR A 229 8.83 -12.56 4.57
C TYR A 229 9.23 -11.78 3.31
N LEU A 230 8.63 -10.62 3.06
CA LEU A 230 8.82 -9.90 1.82
C LEU A 230 9.35 -8.46 2.05
N LYS A 231 10.01 -8.20 3.18
CA LYS A 231 10.71 -6.92 3.40
C LYS A 231 11.73 -6.68 2.27
N GLY A 232 11.85 -5.46 1.76
CA GLY A 232 12.77 -5.14 0.66
C GLY A 232 12.30 -5.56 -0.73
N ARG A 233 11.11 -6.16 -0.88
CA ARG A 233 10.64 -6.61 -2.21
C ARG A 233 9.93 -5.51 -3.02
N TRP A 234 9.55 -4.41 -2.40
CA TRP A 234 8.93 -3.23 -3.05
C TRP A 234 9.65 -1.92 -2.73
N ASP A 235 10.79 -2.00 -2.02
CA ASP A 235 11.60 -0.86 -1.59
C ASP A 235 12.63 -0.45 -2.67
#